data_AF-A0A1G0B099-F1
#
_entry.id   AF-A0A1G0B099-F1
#
_cell.length_a   1.000
_cell.length_b   1.000
_cell.length_c   1.000
_cell.angle_alpha   90.00
_cell.angle_beta   90.00
_cell.angle_gamma   90.00
#
_symmetry.space_group_name_H-M   'P 1'
#
loop_
_entity.id
_entity.type
_entity.pdbx_description
1 polymer ?
#
loop_
_entity_poly.entity_id
_entity_poly.type
_entity_poly.pdbx_seq_one_letter_code
_entity_poly.pdbx_strand_id
1 'polypeptide(L)'
;MPPFHEFGEISKDRNLKMKEIAVTDTAYANSVKKVWLFFGKGAPPPDKEATMAFFLADLKKFKARGGTVIMVRCPSSGGVRMGENMGLPRAEFYDDLVQQAQVKNYHFEDYKQFKNLECPEWSHLSATDAQFFTSELVKIMIKDGALTNYKTN
;
A
#
# COMPACT_ATOMS: atom_id res chain seq x y z
N MET A 1 15.31 16.18 11.00
CA MET A 1 14.84 14.84 10.58
C MET A 1 15.37 13.82 11.56
N PRO A 2 14.55 12.92 12.14
CA PRO A 2 15.01 11.83 13.00
C PRO A 2 15.92 10.86 12.22
N PRO A 3 16.80 10.09 12.89
CA PRO A 3 17.54 9.01 12.23
C PRO A 3 16.59 8.02 11.57
N PHE A 4 16.88 7.64 10.32
CA PHE A 4 16.06 6.69 9.57
C PHE A 4 16.78 5.36 9.43
N HIS A 5 16.44 4.42 10.32
CA HIS A 5 17.06 3.09 10.31
C HIS A 5 16.49 2.24 9.19
N GLU A 6 17.37 1.52 8.47
CA GLU A 6 16.97 0.55 7.45
C GLU A 6 16.19 -0.61 8.07
N PHE A 7 14.86 -0.60 7.89
CA PHE A 7 13.93 -1.57 8.47
C PHE A 7 13.49 -2.64 7.45
N GLY A 8 13.98 -2.58 6.21
CA GLY A 8 13.75 -3.58 5.17
C GLY A 8 14.99 -4.42 4.88
N GLU A 9 14.77 -5.63 4.38
CA GLU A 9 15.81 -6.50 3.82
C GLU A 9 15.35 -7.07 2.47
N ILE A 10 16.27 -7.11 1.50
CA ILE A 10 15.99 -7.60 0.15
C ILE A 10 16.66 -8.96 -0.01
N SER A 11 15.87 -10.00 -0.29
CA SER A 11 16.40 -11.33 -0.60
C SER A 11 16.91 -11.43 -2.04
N LYS A 12 17.61 -12.51 -2.37
CA LYS A 12 18.24 -12.71 -3.69
C LYS A 12 17.25 -12.68 -4.86
N ASP A 13 16.00 -13.08 -4.62
CA ASP A 13 14.88 -13.01 -5.56
C ASP A 13 14.26 -11.60 -5.66
N ARG A 14 14.86 -10.61 -5.01
CA ARG A 14 14.41 -9.22 -4.88
C ARG A 14 13.08 -9.05 -4.14
N ASN A 15 12.70 -10.02 -3.32
CA ASN A 15 11.61 -9.83 -2.39
C ASN A 15 12.06 -8.94 -1.23
N LEU A 16 11.35 -7.84 -1.00
CA LEU A 16 11.60 -6.91 0.11
C LEU A 16 10.71 -7.31 1.30
N LYS A 17 11.33 -7.51 2.47
CA LYS A 17 10.63 -7.89 3.70
C LYS A 17 11.02 -6.95 4.82
N MET A 18 10.11 -6.74 5.76
CA MET A 18 10.45 -6.06 7.01
C MET A 18 11.40 -6.93 7.83
N LYS A 19 12.45 -6.32 8.38
CA LYS A 19 13.38 -6.99 9.31
C LYS A 19 12.67 -7.35 10.61
N GLU A 20 13.01 -8.51 11.16
CA GLU A 20 12.44 -9.02 12.42
C GLU A 20 12.60 -8.05 13.60
N ILE A 21 13.71 -7.29 13.66
CA ILE A 21 13.94 -6.30 14.72
C ILE A 21 12.88 -5.19 14.71
N ALA A 22 12.32 -4.81 13.56
CA ALA A 22 11.26 -3.83 13.49
C ALA A 22 9.91 -4.36 14.00
N VAL A 23 9.76 -5.68 14.06
CA VAL A 23 8.57 -6.36 14.61
C VAL A 23 8.72 -6.59 16.11
N THR A 24 9.91 -7.03 16.54
CA THR A 24 10.15 -7.53 17.90
C THR A 24 10.66 -6.45 18.87
N ASP A 25 11.31 -5.40 18.37
CA ASP A 25 11.81 -4.29 19.18
C ASP A 25 10.92 -3.04 18.99
N THR A 26 10.14 -2.75 20.04
CA THR A 26 9.25 -1.58 20.06
C THR A 26 10.03 -0.26 19.97
N ALA A 27 11.22 -0.16 20.54
CA ALA A 27 12.04 1.05 20.44
C ALA A 27 12.54 1.25 18.99
N TYR A 28 12.91 0.16 18.32
CA TYR A 28 13.29 0.19 16.91
C TYR A 28 12.13 0.63 16.03
N ALA A 29 10.95 0.01 16.16
CA ALA A 29 9.75 0.41 15.44
C ALA A 29 9.37 1.88 15.69
N ASN A 30 9.45 2.32 16.94
CA ASN A 30 9.18 3.70 17.33
C ASN A 30 10.19 4.71 16.73
N SER A 31 11.41 4.28 16.43
CA SER A 31 12.37 5.13 15.72
C SER A 31 11.90 5.44 14.29
N VAL A 32 11.31 4.47 13.60
CA VAL A 32 10.75 4.65 12.24
C VAL A 32 9.46 5.46 12.29
N LYS A 33 8.57 5.21 13.26
CA LYS A 33 7.33 6.01 13.46
C LYS A 33 7.62 7.50 13.63
N LYS A 34 8.71 7.87 14.32
CA LYS A 34 9.14 9.28 14.46
C LYS A 34 9.45 9.93 13.11
N VAL A 35 10.00 9.17 12.16
CA VAL A 35 10.26 9.65 10.79
C VAL A 35 8.95 9.93 10.06
N TRP A 36 7.96 9.04 10.17
CA TRP A 36 6.62 9.29 9.58
C TRP A 36 5.93 10.50 10.18
N LEU A 37 5.98 10.67 11.49
CA LEU A 37 5.46 11.87 12.15
C LEU A 37 6.17 13.14 11.68
N PHE A 38 7.49 13.08 11.50
CA PHE A 38 8.27 14.22 11.00
C PHE A 38 7.82 14.62 9.58
N PHE A 39 7.70 13.65 8.67
CA PHE A 39 7.25 13.93 7.30
C PHE A 39 5.78 14.35 7.24
N GLY A 40 4.90 13.71 8.01
CA GLY A 40 3.49 14.06 8.07
C GLY A 40 3.23 15.47 8.61
N LYS A 41 3.99 15.92 9.62
CA LYS A 41 3.83 17.26 10.21
C LYS A 41 4.16 18.40 9.25
N GLY A 42 5.10 18.17 8.34
CA GLY A 42 5.57 19.18 7.38
C GLY A 42 5.03 18.99 5.95
N ALA A 43 4.13 18.02 5.74
CA ALA A 43 3.62 17.73 4.41
C ALA A 43 2.79 18.92 3.88
N PRO A 44 3.04 19.39 2.64
CA PRO A 44 2.15 20.36 2.01
C PRO A 44 0.77 19.73 1.76
N PRO A 45 -0.27 20.55 1.51
CA PRO A 45 -1.53 20.04 1.00
C PRO A 45 -1.30 19.16 -0.24
N PRO A 46 -2.08 18.08 -0.42
CA PRO A 46 -1.90 17.19 -1.55
C PRO A 46 -2.28 17.89 -2.87
N ASP A 47 -1.40 17.80 -3.87
CA ASP A 47 -1.72 18.22 -5.24
C ASP A 47 -2.48 17.10 -5.96
N LYS A 48 -3.79 17.02 -5.66
CA LYS A 48 -4.68 15.99 -6.17
C LYS A 48 -4.75 16.02 -7.71
N GLU A 49 -4.95 17.21 -8.28
CA GLU A 49 -5.18 17.38 -9.72
C GLU A 49 -3.97 16.94 -10.54
N ALA A 50 -2.78 17.45 -10.21
CA ALA A 50 -1.58 17.09 -10.96
C ALA A 50 -1.24 15.60 -10.80
N THR A 51 -1.42 15.06 -9.60
CA THR A 51 -1.16 13.64 -9.31
C THR A 51 -2.11 12.73 -10.11
N MET A 52 -3.41 13.03 -10.11
CA MET A 52 -4.40 12.26 -10.88
C MET A 52 -4.14 12.36 -12.38
N ALA A 53 -3.88 13.57 -12.90
CA ALA A 53 -3.58 13.79 -14.32
C ALA A 53 -2.36 12.97 -14.76
N PHE A 54 -1.30 12.95 -13.94
CA PHE A 54 -0.11 12.14 -14.18
C PHE A 54 -0.43 10.65 -14.30
N PHE A 55 -1.11 10.07 -13.30
CA PHE A 55 -1.43 8.64 -13.30
C PHE A 55 -2.39 8.24 -14.43
N LEU A 56 -3.41 9.04 -14.71
CA LEU A 56 -4.39 8.76 -15.75
C LEU A 56 -3.77 8.84 -17.16
N ALA A 57 -2.84 9.76 -17.38
CA ALA A 57 -2.09 9.85 -18.64
C ALA A 57 -1.25 8.59 -18.88
N ASP A 58 -0.55 8.11 -17.85
CA ASP A 58 0.28 6.90 -17.97
C ASP A 58 -0.56 5.62 -18.03
N LEU A 59 -1.69 5.56 -17.32
CA LEU A 59 -2.67 4.49 -17.45
C LEU A 59 -3.17 4.36 -18.89
N LYS A 60 -3.51 5.49 -19.55
CA LYS A 60 -3.93 5.51 -20.95
C LYS A 60 -2.84 4.94 -21.87
N LYS A 61 -1.58 5.38 -21.69
CA LYS A 61 -0.44 4.87 -22.47
C LYS A 61 -0.21 3.38 -22.24
N PHE A 62 -0.32 2.90 -21.00
CA PHE A 62 -0.12 1.50 -20.66
C PHE A 62 -1.22 0.60 -21.25
N LYS A 63 -2.50 1.01 -21.12
CA LYS A 63 -3.64 0.33 -21.74
C LYS A 63 -3.52 0.29 -23.27
N ALA A 64 -3.07 1.38 -23.91
CA ALA A 64 -2.86 1.43 -25.35
C ALA A 64 -1.78 0.45 -25.87
N ARG A 65 -0.86 0.00 -25.00
CA ARG A 65 0.13 -1.05 -25.29
C ARG A 65 -0.38 -2.47 -25.01
N GLY A 66 -1.67 -2.63 -24.71
CA GLY A 66 -2.28 -3.93 -24.36
C GLY A 66 -2.08 -4.33 -22.90
N GLY A 67 -1.63 -3.42 -22.04
CA GLY A 67 -1.41 -3.70 -20.63
C GLY A 67 -2.71 -3.67 -19.81
N THR A 68 -2.84 -4.60 -18.86
CA THR A 68 -3.91 -4.62 -17.86
C THR A 68 -3.41 -4.01 -16.55
N VAL A 69 -4.20 -3.10 -15.97
CA VAL A 69 -3.87 -2.47 -14.68
C VAL A 69 -4.89 -2.88 -13.63
N ILE A 70 -4.38 -3.22 -12.45
CA ILE A 70 -5.14 -3.46 -11.23
C ILE A 70 -4.59 -2.49 -10.19
N MET A 71 -5.47 -1.76 -9.51
CA MET A 71 -5.08 -0.86 -8.44
C MET A 71 -5.20 -1.57 -7.08
N VAL A 72 -4.21 -1.41 -6.21
CA VAL A 72 -4.21 -2.04 -4.88
C VAL A 72 -3.87 -0.98 -3.84
N ARG A 73 -4.69 -0.90 -2.79
CA ARG A 73 -4.38 -0.12 -1.59
C ARG A 73 -4.03 -1.08 -0.45
N CYS A 74 -2.74 -1.19 -0.16
CA CYS A 74 -2.19 -2.03 0.90
C CYS A 74 -2.57 -1.53 2.30
N PRO A 75 -2.59 -2.38 3.34
CA PRO A 75 -2.86 -1.95 4.71
C PRO A 75 -1.87 -0.88 5.21
N SER A 76 -2.37 -0.01 6.07
CA SER A 76 -1.60 0.89 6.94
C SER A 76 -2.31 0.96 8.29
N SER A 77 -1.61 1.32 9.36
CA SER A 77 -2.17 1.33 10.71
C SER A 77 -1.75 2.57 11.51
N GLY A 78 -2.27 2.69 12.73
CA GLY A 78 -1.85 3.71 13.70
C GLY A 78 -1.81 5.14 13.15
N GLY A 79 -0.76 5.88 13.50
CA GLY A 79 -0.64 7.31 13.18
C GLY A 79 -0.64 7.62 11.69
N VAL A 80 -0.09 6.73 10.85
CA VAL A 80 -0.12 6.91 9.38
C VAL A 80 -1.57 6.80 8.88
N ARG A 81 -2.31 5.75 9.27
CA ARG A 81 -3.72 5.59 8.85
C ARG A 81 -4.60 6.75 9.32
N MET A 82 -4.37 7.23 10.54
CA MET A 82 -5.06 8.42 11.05
C MET A 82 -4.79 9.65 10.18
N GLY A 83 -3.52 9.92 9.86
CA GLY A 83 -3.13 11.04 9.01
C GLY A 83 -3.71 10.93 7.60
N GLU A 84 -3.69 9.75 6.99
CA GLU A 84 -4.32 9.48 5.70
C GLU A 84 -5.83 9.75 5.74
N ASN A 85 -6.55 9.30 6.77
CA ASN A 85 -7.99 9.55 6.88
C ASN A 85 -8.34 11.03 7.03
N MET A 86 -7.44 11.83 7.60
CA MET A 86 -7.63 13.27 7.78
C MET A 86 -7.25 14.07 6.53
N GLY A 87 -6.09 13.77 5.93
CA GLY A 87 -5.51 14.56 4.83
C GLY A 87 -5.75 14.00 3.44
N LEU A 88 -6.07 12.71 3.33
CA LEU A 88 -6.29 11.98 2.08
C LEU A 88 -7.55 11.08 2.18
N PRO A 89 -8.75 11.63 2.49
CA PRO A 89 -9.94 10.82 2.66
C PRO A 89 -10.20 9.91 1.45
N ARG A 90 -10.48 8.63 1.70
CA ARG A 90 -10.64 7.60 0.64
C ARG A 90 -11.60 8.05 -0.46
N ALA A 91 -12.78 8.55 -0.06
CA ALA A 91 -13.84 8.97 -0.99
C ALA A 91 -13.37 10.10 -1.93
N GLU A 92 -12.50 10.99 -1.43
CA GLU A 92 -12.01 12.13 -2.19
C GLU A 92 -10.81 11.78 -3.06
N PHE A 93 -10.02 10.77 -2.73
CA PHE A 93 -8.77 10.46 -3.43
C PHE A 93 -8.79 9.10 -4.12
N TYR A 94 -8.86 8.02 -3.35
CA TYR A 94 -8.76 6.67 -3.89
C TYR A 94 -9.97 6.31 -4.73
N ASP A 95 -11.18 6.53 -4.21
CA ASP A 95 -12.42 6.14 -4.90
C ASP A 95 -12.63 6.98 -6.18
N ASP A 96 -12.27 8.27 -6.14
CA ASP A 96 -12.29 9.15 -7.32
C ASP A 96 -11.29 8.69 -8.39
N LEU A 97 -10.04 8.35 -8.00
CA LEU A 97 -9.07 7.79 -8.94
C LEU A 97 -9.56 6.47 -9.55
N VAL A 98 -10.16 5.57 -8.75
CA VAL A 98 -10.77 4.32 -9.25
C VAL A 98 -11.84 4.63 -10.31
N GLN A 99 -12.74 5.56 -9.99
CA GLN A 99 -13.86 5.94 -10.86
C GLN A 99 -13.36 6.46 -12.21
N GLN A 100 -12.35 7.32 -12.20
CA GLN A 100 -11.74 7.88 -13.41
C GLN A 100 -10.90 6.85 -14.18
N ALA A 101 -10.15 6.00 -13.47
CA ALA A 101 -9.27 5.01 -14.07
C ALA A 101 -10.02 3.86 -14.76
N GLN A 102 -11.22 3.52 -14.24
CA GLN A 102 -12.03 2.38 -14.69
C GLN A 102 -11.19 1.10 -14.77
N VAL A 103 -10.61 0.71 -13.63
CA VAL A 103 -9.78 -0.48 -13.46
C VAL A 103 -10.30 -1.33 -12.30
N LYS A 104 -10.00 -2.63 -12.32
CA LYS A 104 -10.19 -3.46 -11.12
C LYS A 104 -9.35 -2.89 -9.99
N ASN A 105 -9.91 -2.85 -8.79
CA ASN A 105 -9.26 -2.24 -7.64
C ASN A 105 -9.53 -3.05 -6.38
N TYR A 106 -8.58 -3.01 -5.45
CA TYR A 106 -8.60 -3.80 -4.22
C TYR A 106 -8.12 -2.95 -3.05
N HIS A 107 -9.05 -2.43 -2.26
CA HIS A 107 -8.74 -1.71 -1.04
C HIS A 107 -8.81 -2.67 0.15
N PHE A 108 -7.78 -2.71 0.99
CA PHE A 108 -7.73 -3.68 2.11
C PHE A 108 -8.97 -3.60 3.03
N GLU A 109 -9.51 -2.40 3.28
CA GLU A 109 -10.72 -2.21 4.11
C GLU A 109 -12.00 -2.85 3.56
N ASP A 110 -12.03 -3.22 2.28
CA ASP A 110 -13.20 -3.87 1.66
C ASP A 110 -13.29 -5.35 2.05
N TYR A 111 -12.23 -5.92 2.63
CA TYR A 111 -12.13 -7.34 2.96
C TYR A 111 -11.95 -7.55 4.46
N LYS A 112 -12.88 -8.29 5.08
CA LYS A 112 -12.86 -8.53 6.54
C LYS A 112 -11.55 -9.14 7.02
N GLN A 113 -10.93 -10.02 6.23
CA GLN A 113 -9.67 -10.68 6.62
C GLN A 113 -8.46 -9.74 6.70
N PHE A 114 -8.54 -8.52 6.16
CA PHE A 114 -7.42 -7.57 6.18
C PHE A 114 -7.58 -6.44 7.20
N LYS A 115 -8.77 -6.29 7.80
CA LYS A 115 -9.10 -5.14 8.67
C LYS A 115 -8.25 -5.02 9.94
N ASN A 116 -7.73 -6.15 10.41
CA ASN A 116 -6.97 -6.21 11.66
C ASN A 116 -5.46 -6.36 11.42
N LEU A 117 -4.98 -6.19 10.18
CA LEU A 117 -3.55 -6.20 9.91
C LEU A 117 -2.91 -4.92 10.45
N GLU A 118 -1.86 -5.09 11.25
CA GLU A 118 -1.12 -3.97 11.83
C GLU A 118 0.29 -3.88 11.22
N CYS A 119 0.67 -2.66 10.86
CA CYS A 119 2.03 -2.35 10.42
C CYS A 119 2.89 -1.99 11.64
N PRO A 120 4.01 -2.68 11.92
CA PRO A 120 4.85 -2.43 13.10
C PRO A 120 5.33 -0.99 13.21
N GLU A 121 5.64 -0.36 12.07
CA GLU A 121 6.01 1.05 11.96
C GLU A 121 4.92 1.94 11.32
N TRP A 122 3.67 1.44 11.24
CA TRP A 122 2.46 2.09 10.71
C TRP A 122 2.23 2.12 9.19
N SER A 123 3.24 1.86 8.35
CA SER A 123 3.13 1.94 6.88
C SER A 123 3.36 0.62 6.14
N HIS A 124 4.08 -0.33 6.74
CA HIS A 124 4.50 -1.59 6.12
C HIS A 124 4.15 -2.78 7.01
N LEU A 125 3.66 -3.86 6.40
CA LEU A 125 3.34 -5.10 7.11
C LEU A 125 4.61 -5.82 7.59
N SER A 126 4.46 -6.62 8.64
CA SER A 126 5.46 -7.64 9.00
C SER A 126 5.66 -8.63 7.83
N ALA A 127 6.78 -9.35 7.80
CA ALA A 127 7.03 -10.33 6.75
C ALA A 127 5.93 -11.41 6.70
N THR A 128 5.45 -11.86 7.86
CA THR A 128 4.36 -12.84 8.01
C THR A 128 3.03 -12.29 7.50
N ASP A 129 2.67 -11.07 7.90
CA ASP A 129 1.42 -10.45 7.48
C ASP A 129 1.42 -10.07 6.00
N ALA A 130 2.56 -9.68 5.45
CA ALA A 130 2.72 -9.42 4.02
C ALA A 130 2.50 -10.68 3.18
N GLN A 131 2.99 -11.85 3.65
CA GLN A 131 2.73 -13.13 3.01
C GLN A 131 1.24 -13.47 3.06
N PHE A 132 0.62 -13.37 4.23
CA PHE A 132 -0.81 -13.59 4.40
C PHE A 132 -1.64 -12.67 3.49
N PHE A 133 -1.40 -11.36 3.53
CA PHE A 133 -2.10 -10.37 2.70
C PHE A 133 -1.98 -10.71 1.21
N THR A 134 -0.76 -11.00 0.75
CA THR A 134 -0.50 -11.31 -0.67
C THR A 134 -1.20 -12.61 -1.09
N SER A 135 -1.10 -13.67 -0.29
CA SER A 135 -1.75 -14.96 -0.61
C SER A 135 -3.27 -14.83 -0.69
N GLU A 136 -3.89 -14.15 0.28
CA GLU A 136 -5.34 -13.97 0.29
C GLU A 136 -5.82 -13.00 -0.79
N LEU A 137 -5.08 -11.93 -1.06
CA LEU A 137 -5.40 -11.00 -2.14
C LEU A 137 -5.35 -11.70 -3.51
N VAL A 138 -4.34 -12.54 -3.76
CA VAL A 138 -4.26 -13.31 -5.01
C VAL A 138 -5.46 -14.25 -5.15
N LYS A 139 -5.91 -14.91 -4.07
CA LYS A 139 -7.13 -15.75 -4.09
C LYS A 139 -8.37 -14.94 -4.48
N ILE A 140 -8.53 -13.74 -3.91
CA ILE A 140 -9.61 -12.81 -4.27
C ILE A 140 -9.51 -12.44 -5.75
N MET A 141 -8.34 -12.01 -6.21
CA MET A 141 -8.13 -11.61 -7.60
C MET A 141 -8.38 -12.74 -8.61
N ILE A 142 -8.03 -13.98 -8.27
CA ILE A 142 -8.35 -15.17 -9.09
C ILE A 142 -9.86 -15.38 -9.13
N LYS A 143 -10.54 -15.36 -7.98
CA LYS A 143 -11.99 -15.54 -7.88
C LYS A 143 -12.75 -14.48 -8.69
N ASP A 144 -12.26 -13.25 -8.71
CA ASP A 144 -12.85 -12.14 -9.46
C ASP A 144 -12.47 -12.14 -10.95
N GLY A 145 -11.68 -13.13 -11.41
CA GLY A 145 -11.14 -13.19 -12.78
C GLY A 145 -10.26 -11.99 -13.13
N ALA A 146 -9.60 -11.36 -12.16
CA ALA A 146 -8.67 -10.26 -12.36
C ALA A 146 -7.31 -10.75 -12.87
N LEU A 147 -6.90 -11.94 -12.43
CA LEU A 147 -5.74 -12.64 -12.95
C LEU A 147 -6.22 -13.69 -13.94
N THR A 148 -5.83 -13.56 -15.20
CA THR A 148 -6.28 -14.45 -16.30
C THR A 148 -5.18 -15.37 -16.82
N ASN A 149 -3.93 -15.16 -16.41
CA ASN A 149 -2.78 -15.96 -16.84
C ASN A 149 -1.97 -16.39 -15.61
N TYR A 150 -2.53 -17.32 -14.83
CA TYR A 150 -1.86 -17.95 -13.71
C TYR A 150 -1.72 -19.45 -13.97
N LYS A 151 -0.56 -20.02 -13.63
CA LYS A 151 -0.35 -21.47 -13.71
C LYS A 151 -1.16 -22.14 -12.60
N THR A 152 -2.08 -23.02 -12.97
CA THR A 152 -2.64 -24.01 -12.05
C THR A 152 -1.62 -25.14 -11.96
N ASN A 153 -0.71 -25.06 -10.99
CA ASN A 153 0.14 -26.20 -10.67
C ASN A 153 -0.71 -27.34 -10.13
#